data_AF-A0A536QUM9-F1
#
_entry.id   AF-A0A536QUM9-F1
#
_cell.length_a   1.000
_cell.length_b   1.000
_cell.length_c   1.000
_cell.angle_alpha   90.00
_cell.angle_beta   90.00
_cell.angle_gamma   90.00
#
_symmetry.space_group_name_H-M   'P 1'
#
loop_
_entity.id
_entity.type
_entity.pdbx_description
1 polymer ?
#
loop_
_entity_poly.entity_id
_entity_poly.type
_entity_poly.pdbx_seq_one_letter_code
_entity_poly.pdbx_strand_id
1 'polypeptide(L)'
;MLEIGFIFAFIGRQLGRVLTLAFNWATILLFGRVPQDRQLYLSGMALTALLWPIVLAGIAFPSLATFLLGFFTVPDWAKPWVRLVMLVLAIVLPLVNGALSARLPEKGLRPRGRALVTTILRGYPNSLALFVVLVWMMVVAPLGQIRALLRRWEAAHVPIAVKPGRYDVVVRDLAGALERADIGVMRRRAHWAYELPGKVLAVLGGETVRALVPAELAELVGDGFEMTLHPMDLSLVGHKRTLAHARAAIVRELTFTEAYQTWSKEAQAIEDRLIKAARGEDDLDAIGNELNERDFDFEEWEILYRLLLQVRLRVSATGTDALETVDELKPALRERVVAAVRVLAGQSNGH
;
A
#
# COMPACT_ATOMS: atom_id res chain seq x y z
N MET A 1 37.33 -25.02 -13.98
CA MET A 1 36.17 -25.46 -13.17
C MET A 1 35.56 -24.28 -12.41
N LEU A 2 35.17 -23.20 -13.11
CA LEU A 2 34.81 -21.90 -12.50
C LEU A 2 33.37 -21.46 -12.82
N GLU A 3 32.52 -22.35 -13.34
CA GLU A 3 31.25 -21.92 -13.95
C GLU A 3 30.02 -22.17 -13.06
N ILE A 4 30.00 -23.24 -12.27
CA ILE A 4 28.85 -23.58 -11.42
C ILE A 4 28.77 -22.64 -10.20
N GLY A 5 29.91 -22.34 -9.58
CA GLY A 5 29.97 -21.44 -8.42
C GLY A 5 29.52 -20.01 -8.74
N PHE A 6 29.82 -19.51 -9.94
CA PHE A 6 29.36 -18.19 -10.39
C PHE A 6 27.86 -18.18 -10.66
N ILE A 7 27.31 -19.23 -11.27
CA ILE A 7 25.87 -19.38 -11.51
C ILE A 7 25.11 -19.47 -10.17
N PHE A 8 25.57 -20.27 -9.21
CA PHE A 8 24.94 -20.33 -7.88
C PHE A 8 25.09 -19.03 -7.09
N ALA A 9 26.22 -18.34 -7.18
CA ALA A 9 26.41 -17.03 -6.53
C ALA A 9 25.56 -15.94 -7.20
N PHE A 10 25.39 -15.99 -8.52
CA PHE A 10 24.54 -15.08 -9.28
C PHE A 10 23.06 -15.35 -8.98
N ILE A 11 22.62 -16.62 -9.06
CA ILE A 11 21.28 -17.04 -8.67
C ILE A 11 21.02 -16.72 -7.20
N GLY A 12 21.97 -16.93 -6.29
CA GLY A 12 21.86 -16.58 -4.88
C GLY A 12 21.75 -15.07 -4.63
N ARG A 13 22.54 -14.24 -5.32
CA ARG A 13 22.42 -12.76 -5.23
C ARG A 13 21.16 -12.21 -5.91
N GLN A 14 20.70 -12.87 -6.98
CA GLN A 14 19.47 -12.49 -7.65
C GLN A 14 18.26 -12.95 -6.83
N LEU A 15 18.27 -14.16 -6.28
CA LEU A 15 17.29 -14.63 -5.31
C LEU A 15 17.28 -13.74 -4.08
N GLY A 16 18.41 -13.36 -3.51
CA GLY A 16 18.46 -12.44 -2.38
C GLY A 16 17.84 -11.07 -2.71
N ARG A 17 18.13 -10.50 -3.88
CA ARG A 17 17.51 -9.24 -4.32
C ARG A 17 16.03 -9.39 -4.64
N VAL A 18 15.64 -10.48 -5.30
CA VAL A 18 14.24 -10.81 -5.61
C VAL A 18 13.48 -11.12 -4.33
N LEU A 19 14.09 -11.72 -3.32
CA LEU A 19 13.48 -12.00 -2.03
C LEU A 19 13.32 -10.71 -1.24
N THR A 20 14.34 -9.85 -1.18
CA THR A 20 14.25 -8.54 -0.54
C THR A 20 13.24 -7.63 -1.24
N LEU A 21 13.22 -7.64 -2.58
CA LEU A 21 12.19 -6.96 -3.37
C LEU A 21 10.83 -7.60 -3.08
N ALA A 22 10.65 -8.90 -3.26
CA ALA A 22 9.38 -9.59 -2.98
C ALA A 22 8.92 -9.41 -1.54
N PHE A 23 9.81 -9.24 -0.56
CA PHE A 23 9.46 -8.98 0.83
C PHE A 23 9.07 -7.52 1.06
N ASN A 24 9.78 -6.57 0.44
CA ASN A 24 9.41 -5.15 0.47
C ASN A 24 8.05 -4.94 -0.24
N TRP A 25 7.86 -5.60 -1.38
CA TRP A 25 6.64 -5.63 -2.17
C TRP A 25 5.51 -6.41 -1.47
N ALA A 26 5.77 -7.54 -0.84
CA ALA A 26 4.77 -8.28 -0.06
C ALA A 26 4.37 -7.49 1.19
N THR A 27 5.28 -6.75 1.80
CA THR A 27 4.92 -5.88 2.93
C THR A 27 4.00 -4.74 2.46
N ILE A 28 4.32 -4.10 1.34
CA ILE A 28 3.46 -3.07 0.73
C ILE A 28 2.12 -3.65 0.24
N LEU A 29 2.12 -4.83 -0.37
CA LEU A 29 0.90 -5.48 -0.89
C LEU A 29 0.01 -6.05 0.22
N LEU A 30 0.59 -6.56 1.32
CA LEU A 30 -0.17 -7.16 2.42
C LEU A 30 -0.60 -6.14 3.46
N PHE A 31 0.17 -5.07 3.65
CA PHE A 31 -0.05 -4.11 4.73
C PHE A 31 -0.20 -2.66 4.25
N GLY A 32 0.02 -2.37 2.97
CA GLY A 32 0.06 -1.00 2.44
C GLY A 32 1.34 -0.25 2.81
N ARG A 33 1.31 1.07 2.62
CA ARG A 33 2.23 2.00 3.31
C ARG A 33 1.89 1.99 4.80
N VAL A 34 2.86 1.64 5.63
CA VAL A 34 2.69 1.57 7.09
C VAL A 34 3.62 2.60 7.73
N PRO A 35 3.18 3.31 8.80
CA PRO A 35 4.05 4.18 9.58
C PRO A 35 5.41 3.53 9.90
N GLN A 36 6.49 4.32 9.76
CA GLN A 36 7.88 3.85 9.86
C GLN A 36 8.17 3.17 11.21
N ASP A 37 7.51 3.62 12.28
CA ASP A 37 7.59 3.05 13.63
C ASP A 37 7.02 1.62 13.73
N ARG A 38 6.17 1.21 12.77
CA ARG A 38 5.56 -0.13 12.72
C ARG A 38 6.23 -1.07 11.71
N GLN A 39 6.96 -0.53 10.76
CA GLN A 39 7.69 -1.31 9.75
C GLN A 39 8.68 -2.29 10.39
N LEU A 40 9.34 -1.90 11.48
CA LEU A 40 10.26 -2.78 12.21
C LEU A 40 9.53 -4.00 12.82
N TYR A 41 8.33 -3.81 13.38
CA TYR A 41 7.56 -4.92 13.94
C TYR A 41 7.07 -5.85 12.82
N LEU A 42 6.55 -5.31 11.72
CA LEU A 42 6.05 -6.11 10.60
C LEU A 42 7.17 -6.92 9.91
N SER A 43 8.34 -6.31 9.69
CA SER A 43 9.50 -7.01 9.14
C SER A 43 10.01 -8.12 10.08
N GLY A 44 10.05 -7.87 11.39
CA GLY A 44 10.37 -8.89 12.39
C GLY A 44 9.35 -10.04 12.42
N MET A 45 8.05 -9.73 12.29
CA MET A 45 6.98 -10.74 12.21
C MET A 45 7.13 -11.62 10.97
N ALA A 46 7.38 -11.01 9.81
CA ALA A 46 7.54 -11.76 8.57
C ALA A 46 8.85 -12.59 8.55
N LEU A 47 9.95 -12.07 9.13
CA LEU A 47 11.19 -12.84 9.30
C LEU A 47 10.99 -14.07 10.20
N THR A 48 10.37 -13.88 11.37
CA THR A 48 10.10 -14.98 12.31
C THR A 48 9.13 -16.00 11.73
N ALA A 49 8.12 -15.55 10.98
CA ALA A 49 7.21 -16.43 10.25
C ALA A 49 7.92 -17.27 9.18
N LEU A 50 8.88 -16.72 8.43
CA LEU A 50 9.66 -17.49 7.44
C LEU A 50 10.63 -18.48 8.08
N LEU A 51 11.31 -18.08 9.15
CA LEU A 51 12.29 -18.92 9.82
C LEU A 51 11.65 -20.12 10.52
N TRP A 52 10.45 -19.96 11.08
CA TRP A 52 9.84 -20.99 11.92
C TRP A 52 9.62 -22.33 11.20
N PRO A 53 9.01 -22.39 9.99
CA PRO A 53 8.86 -23.64 9.25
C PRO A 53 10.19 -24.23 8.78
N ILE A 54 11.21 -23.41 8.51
CA ILE A 54 12.56 -23.89 8.18
C ILE A 54 13.16 -24.62 9.40
N VAL A 55 13.00 -24.06 10.60
CA VAL A 55 13.43 -24.72 11.85
C VAL A 55 12.65 -26.03 12.07
N LEU A 56 11.33 -26.03 11.89
CA LEU A 56 10.52 -27.24 11.99
C LEU A 56 10.95 -28.31 10.98
N ALA A 57 11.21 -27.92 9.73
CA ALA A 57 11.70 -28.81 8.69
C ALA A 57 13.11 -29.35 9.02
N GLY A 58 13.99 -28.53 9.61
CA GLY A 58 15.30 -28.99 10.09
C GLY A 58 15.22 -29.99 11.25
N ILE A 59 14.21 -29.85 12.12
CA ILE A 59 13.93 -30.82 13.20
C ILE A 59 13.38 -32.12 12.63
N ALA A 60 12.44 -32.04 11.67
CA ALA A 60 11.80 -33.19 11.05
C ALA A 60 12.75 -33.96 10.11
N PHE A 61 13.61 -33.23 9.39
CA PHE A 61 14.56 -33.75 8.41
C PHE A 61 15.99 -33.31 8.77
N PRO A 62 16.73 -34.10 9.56
CA PRO A 62 18.08 -33.73 10.00
C PRO A 62 19.05 -33.43 8.85
N SER A 63 18.88 -34.06 7.69
CA SER A 63 19.67 -33.79 6.48
C SER A 63 19.52 -32.34 5.99
N LEU A 64 18.32 -31.76 6.11
CA LEU A 64 18.08 -30.35 5.79
C LEU A 64 18.82 -29.42 6.76
N ALA A 65 18.80 -29.74 8.06
CA ALA A 65 19.56 -28.98 9.05
C ALA A 65 21.06 -29.04 8.78
N THR A 66 21.62 -30.22 8.47
CA THR A 66 23.03 -30.36 8.10
C THR A 66 23.37 -29.59 6.82
N PHE A 67 22.48 -29.63 5.81
CA PHE A 67 22.65 -28.86 4.57
C PHE A 67 22.68 -27.35 4.83
N LEU A 68 21.71 -26.82 5.59
CA LEU A 68 21.64 -25.40 5.94
C LEU A 68 22.83 -24.95 6.79
N LEU A 69 23.24 -25.78 7.75
CA LEU A 69 24.43 -25.51 8.56
C LEU A 69 25.72 -25.63 7.76
N GLY A 70 25.74 -26.34 6.63
CA GLY A 70 26.88 -26.42 5.72
C GLY A 70 27.28 -25.06 5.12
N PHE A 71 26.39 -24.08 5.11
CA PHE A 71 26.71 -22.70 4.73
C PHE A 71 27.44 -21.92 5.83
N PHE A 72 27.56 -22.48 7.03
CA PHE A 72 28.19 -21.86 8.19
C PHE A 72 29.28 -22.77 8.77
N THR A 73 30.37 -22.20 9.25
CA THR A 73 31.40 -22.98 9.98
C THR A 73 30.92 -23.24 11.40
N VAL A 74 30.27 -24.39 11.64
CA VAL A 74 29.81 -24.79 12.97
C VAL A 74 30.97 -25.42 13.76
N PRO A 75 31.38 -24.84 14.90
CA PRO A 75 32.42 -25.42 15.75
C PRO A 75 32.01 -26.78 16.30
N ASP A 76 32.98 -27.69 16.51
CA ASP A 76 32.70 -29.04 17.01
C ASP A 76 31.97 -29.06 18.36
N TRP A 77 32.27 -28.11 19.25
CA TRP A 77 31.62 -27.99 20.55
C TRP A 77 30.13 -27.60 20.45
N ALA A 78 29.72 -26.96 19.36
CA ALA A 78 28.33 -26.50 19.15
C ALA A 78 27.42 -27.59 18.57
N LYS A 79 28.00 -28.59 17.89
CA LYS A 79 27.28 -29.72 17.26
C LYS A 79 26.24 -30.40 18.18
N PRO A 80 26.54 -30.76 19.45
CA PRO A 80 25.54 -31.37 20.34
C PRO A 80 24.39 -30.43 20.71
N TRP A 81 24.64 -29.11 20.73
CA TRP A 81 23.64 -28.11 21.09
C TRP A 81 22.71 -27.73 19.95
N VAL A 82 23.08 -28.00 18.69
CA VAL A 82 22.30 -27.66 17.50
C VAL A 82 20.84 -28.11 17.62
N ARG A 83 20.61 -29.36 18.04
CA ARG A 83 19.23 -29.88 18.17
C ARG A 83 18.45 -29.19 19.27
N LEU A 84 19.10 -28.91 20.43
CA LEU A 84 18.47 -28.19 21.52
C LEU A 84 18.12 -26.76 21.09
N VAL A 85 19.04 -26.07 20.42
CA VAL A 85 18.83 -24.72 19.89
C VAL A 85 17.70 -24.69 18.89
N MET A 86 17.62 -25.66 17.97
CA MET A 86 16.50 -25.76 17.02
C MET A 86 15.16 -25.97 17.74
N LEU A 87 15.10 -26.84 18.75
CA LEU A 87 13.89 -27.04 19.54
C LEU A 87 13.47 -25.78 20.30
N VAL A 88 14.43 -25.07 20.90
CA VAL A 88 14.18 -23.78 21.55
C VAL A 88 13.66 -22.76 20.54
N LEU A 89 14.28 -22.65 19.37
CA LEU A 89 13.84 -21.74 18.29
C LEU A 89 12.43 -22.09 17.79
N ALA A 90 12.08 -23.37 17.68
CA ALA A 90 10.75 -23.81 17.25
C ALA A 90 9.64 -23.34 18.20
N ILE A 91 9.96 -23.17 19.49
CA ILE A 91 9.03 -22.67 20.52
C ILE A 91 9.08 -21.13 20.59
N VAL A 92 10.27 -20.54 20.53
CA VAL A 92 10.47 -19.11 20.74
C VAL A 92 10.02 -18.26 19.54
N LEU A 93 10.28 -18.69 18.31
CA LEU A 93 9.98 -17.87 17.12
C LEU A 93 8.51 -17.46 17.01
N PRO A 94 7.52 -18.37 17.20
CA PRO A 94 6.12 -17.96 17.18
C PRO A 94 5.73 -17.05 18.34
N LEU A 95 6.31 -17.26 19.53
CA LEU A 95 6.07 -16.38 20.68
C LEU A 95 6.59 -14.97 20.42
N VAL A 96 7.76 -14.84 19.79
CA VAL A 96 8.29 -13.55 19.34
C VAL A 96 7.33 -12.91 18.34
N ASN A 97 6.83 -13.65 17.35
CA ASN A 97 5.85 -13.14 16.39
C ASN A 97 4.57 -12.63 17.09
N GLY A 98 4.04 -13.38 18.06
CA GLY A 98 2.89 -12.94 18.87
C GLY A 98 3.19 -11.71 19.73
N ALA A 99 4.39 -11.62 20.30
CA ALA A 99 4.83 -10.45 21.08
C ALA A 99 4.99 -9.19 20.20
N LEU A 100 5.53 -9.34 18.98
CA LEU A 100 5.62 -8.25 18.00
C LEU A 100 4.22 -7.81 17.56
N SER A 101 3.31 -8.74 17.30
CA SER A 101 1.91 -8.46 16.95
C SER A 101 1.19 -7.69 18.06
N ALA A 102 1.43 -8.02 19.33
CA ALA A 102 0.86 -7.31 20.48
C ALA A 102 1.31 -5.83 20.58
N ARG A 103 2.38 -5.44 19.86
CA ARG A 103 2.86 -4.06 19.80
C ARG A 103 2.27 -3.26 18.64
N LEU A 104 1.60 -3.89 17.67
CA LEU A 104 0.97 -3.20 16.54
C LEU A 104 -0.17 -2.25 16.96
N PRO A 105 -1.08 -2.61 17.88
CA PRO A 105 -2.09 -1.66 18.35
C PRO A 105 -1.48 -0.42 19.00
N GLU A 106 -2.26 0.67 19.03
CA GLU A 106 -1.90 1.90 19.74
C GLU A 106 -1.62 1.66 21.21
N LYS A 107 -0.78 2.51 21.81
CA LYS A 107 -0.38 2.38 23.22
C LYS A 107 -1.58 2.23 24.17
N GLY A 108 -2.71 2.87 23.88
CA GLY A 108 -3.96 2.77 24.65
C GLY A 108 -4.76 1.48 24.42
N LEU A 109 -4.63 0.88 23.23
CA LEU A 109 -5.36 -0.33 22.81
C LEU A 109 -4.52 -1.61 22.93
N ARG A 110 -3.29 -1.51 23.46
CA ARG A 110 -2.41 -2.67 23.63
C ARG A 110 -3.00 -3.66 24.65
N PRO A 111 -2.99 -4.96 24.33
CA PRO A 111 -3.52 -5.97 25.22
C PRO A 111 -2.73 -6.02 26.54
N ARG A 112 -3.43 -6.15 27.66
CA ARG A 112 -2.84 -6.24 29.01
C ARG A 112 -3.33 -7.49 29.75
N GLY A 113 -2.53 -7.96 30.71
CA GLY A 113 -2.86 -9.12 31.53
C GLY A 113 -3.11 -10.37 30.70
N ARG A 114 -4.27 -11.02 30.89
CA ARG A 114 -4.64 -12.24 30.17
C ARG A 114 -4.69 -12.06 28.65
N ALA A 115 -5.13 -10.89 28.17
CA ALA A 115 -5.19 -10.60 26.73
C ALA A 115 -3.80 -10.54 26.09
N LEU A 116 -2.77 -10.15 26.84
CA LEU A 116 -1.38 -10.14 26.34
C LEU A 116 -0.88 -11.57 26.13
N VAL A 117 -1.11 -12.44 27.11
CA VAL A 117 -0.71 -13.85 27.05
C VAL A 117 -1.41 -14.55 25.88
N THR A 118 -2.72 -14.34 25.71
CA THR A 118 -3.46 -14.93 24.58
C THR A 118 -2.97 -14.40 23.23
N THR A 119 -2.60 -13.12 23.14
CA THR A 119 -2.03 -12.54 21.90
C THR A 119 -0.66 -13.15 21.58
N ILE A 120 0.21 -13.33 22.57
CA ILE A 120 1.51 -13.97 22.40
C ILE A 120 1.35 -15.44 21.95
N LEU A 121 0.42 -16.19 22.57
CA LEU A 121 0.14 -17.57 22.19
C LEU A 121 -0.50 -17.70 20.80
N ARG A 122 -1.30 -16.71 20.37
CA ARG A 122 -1.77 -16.63 18.97
C ARG A 122 -0.64 -16.43 17.97
N GLY A 123 0.58 -16.15 18.42
CA GLY A 123 1.78 -16.15 17.60
C GLY A 123 2.01 -17.47 16.84
N TYR A 124 1.59 -18.63 17.37
CA TYR A 124 1.69 -19.92 16.67
C TYR A 124 0.85 -19.97 15.37
N PRO A 125 -0.49 -19.87 15.41
CA PRO A 125 -1.30 -19.87 14.20
C PRO A 125 -0.98 -18.67 13.29
N ASN A 126 -0.65 -17.51 13.86
CA ASN A 126 -0.31 -16.32 13.06
C ASN A 126 1.00 -16.50 12.27
N SER A 127 2.02 -17.13 12.87
CA SER A 127 3.29 -17.39 12.17
C SER A 127 3.10 -18.32 10.99
N LEU A 128 2.34 -19.40 11.17
CA LEU A 128 2.03 -20.34 10.09
C LEU A 128 1.33 -19.64 8.93
N ALA A 129 0.38 -18.79 9.23
CA ALA A 129 -0.39 -18.13 8.21
C ALA A 129 0.39 -17.04 7.47
N LEU A 130 1.16 -16.23 8.20
CA LEU A 130 2.08 -15.28 7.59
C LEU A 130 3.04 -16.02 6.66
N PHE A 131 3.58 -17.16 7.08
CA PHE A 131 4.40 -18.00 6.22
C PHE A 131 3.67 -18.43 4.94
N VAL A 132 2.46 -19.00 5.07
CA VAL A 132 1.67 -19.45 3.91
C VAL A 132 1.41 -18.30 2.95
N VAL A 133 1.03 -17.14 3.47
CA VAL A 133 0.77 -15.93 2.68
C VAL A 133 2.05 -15.43 2.01
N LEU A 134 3.17 -15.38 2.71
CA LEU A 134 4.46 -14.95 2.16
C LEU A 134 4.94 -15.88 1.05
N VAL A 135 4.88 -17.20 1.26
CA VAL A 135 5.24 -18.20 0.24
C VAL A 135 4.30 -18.10 -0.97
N TRP A 136 3.00 -17.95 -0.73
CA TRP A 136 2.01 -17.76 -1.78
C TRP A 136 2.34 -16.51 -2.62
N MET A 137 2.64 -15.38 -1.98
CA MET A 137 3.01 -14.14 -2.66
C MET A 137 4.36 -14.23 -3.39
N MET A 138 5.32 -14.99 -2.86
CA MET A 138 6.58 -15.27 -3.54
C MET A 138 6.38 -16.02 -4.86
N VAL A 139 5.27 -16.75 -5.02
CA VAL A 139 4.90 -17.42 -6.27
C VAL A 139 4.02 -16.53 -7.15
N VAL A 140 2.99 -15.90 -6.59
CA VAL A 140 1.99 -15.13 -7.36
C VAL A 140 2.56 -13.82 -7.91
N ALA A 141 3.33 -13.07 -7.12
CA ALA A 141 3.80 -11.75 -7.54
C ALA A 141 4.73 -11.82 -8.78
N PRO A 142 5.72 -12.73 -8.86
CA PRO A 142 6.53 -12.89 -10.08
C PRO A 142 5.71 -13.32 -11.30
N LEU A 143 4.72 -14.21 -11.13
CA LEU A 143 3.85 -14.65 -12.23
C LEU A 143 3.05 -13.47 -12.81
N GLY A 144 2.55 -12.58 -11.95
CA GLY A 144 1.90 -11.33 -12.36
C GLY A 144 2.84 -10.43 -13.16
N GLN A 145 4.08 -10.23 -12.67
CA GLN A 145 5.07 -9.40 -13.36
C GLN A 145 5.50 -9.98 -14.71
N ILE A 146 5.69 -11.30 -14.82
CA ILE A 146 6.03 -11.96 -16.09
C ILE A 146 4.90 -11.74 -17.10
N ARG A 147 3.65 -11.91 -16.69
CA ARG A 147 2.49 -11.67 -17.56
C ARG A 147 2.41 -10.21 -18.02
N ALA A 148 2.65 -9.26 -17.12
CA ALA A 148 2.67 -7.84 -17.46
C ALA A 148 3.80 -7.51 -18.45
N LEU A 149 5.00 -8.06 -18.23
CA LEU A 149 6.16 -7.89 -19.12
C LEU A 149 5.88 -8.45 -20.53
N LEU A 150 5.29 -9.65 -20.61
CA LEU A 150 4.90 -10.28 -21.87
C LEU A 150 3.87 -9.43 -22.65
N ARG A 151 2.97 -8.74 -21.93
CA ARG A 151 1.98 -7.83 -22.52
C ARG A 151 2.51 -6.41 -22.77
N ARG A 152 3.78 -6.13 -22.44
CA ARG A 152 4.37 -4.77 -22.47
C ARG A 152 3.54 -3.76 -21.67
N TRP A 153 3.02 -4.20 -20.54
CA TRP A 153 2.29 -3.36 -19.61
C TRP A 153 3.23 -2.85 -18.53
N GLU A 154 3.03 -1.61 -18.14
CA GLU A 154 3.68 -1.00 -16.98
C GLU A 154 2.77 -1.17 -15.76
N ALA A 155 3.38 -1.20 -14.56
CA ALA A 155 2.68 -1.25 -13.31
C ALA A 155 2.92 0.04 -12.51
N ALA A 156 1.88 0.56 -11.90
CA ALA A 156 1.93 1.67 -10.95
C ALA A 156 1.12 1.32 -9.71
N HIS A 157 1.58 1.79 -8.56
CA HIS A 157 0.89 1.62 -7.28
C HIS A 157 0.59 3.01 -6.72
N VAL A 158 -0.64 3.19 -6.25
CA VAL A 158 -1.06 4.41 -5.55
C VAL A 158 -1.49 4.01 -4.15
N PRO A 159 -0.72 4.38 -3.11
CA PRO A 159 -1.07 4.02 -1.75
C PRO A 159 -2.32 4.77 -1.34
N ILE A 160 -3.29 4.04 -0.82
CA ILE A 160 -4.56 4.56 -0.31
C ILE A 160 -4.96 3.77 0.92
N ALA A 161 -5.79 4.31 1.81
CA ALA A 161 -6.42 3.55 2.88
C ALA A 161 -7.93 3.78 2.83
N VAL A 162 -8.69 2.77 2.41
CA VAL A 162 -10.15 2.85 2.26
C VAL A 162 -10.80 2.95 3.64
N LYS A 163 -11.70 3.93 3.82
CA LYS A 163 -12.45 4.09 5.08
C LYS A 163 -13.33 2.86 5.35
N PRO A 164 -13.48 2.42 6.62
CA PRO A 164 -14.29 1.25 6.96
C PRO A 164 -15.71 1.32 6.38
N GLY A 165 -16.14 0.26 5.68
CA GLY A 165 -17.48 0.18 5.08
C GLY A 165 -17.71 1.06 3.85
N ARG A 166 -16.68 1.75 3.33
CA ARG A 166 -16.78 2.66 2.17
C ARG A 166 -16.19 2.09 0.87
N TYR A 167 -15.77 0.82 0.87
CA TYR A 167 -15.11 0.19 -0.26
C TYR A 167 -15.87 0.32 -1.58
N ASP A 168 -17.16 -0.02 -1.62
CA ASP A 168 -17.96 0.08 -2.85
C ASP A 168 -18.21 1.53 -3.32
N VAL A 169 -18.12 2.51 -2.41
CA VAL A 169 -18.19 3.92 -2.77
C VAL A 169 -16.91 4.31 -3.50
N VAL A 170 -15.75 3.98 -2.94
CA VAL A 170 -14.44 4.25 -3.56
C VAL A 170 -14.32 3.56 -4.93
N VAL A 171 -14.74 2.30 -5.08
CA VAL A 171 -14.75 1.61 -6.39
C VAL A 171 -15.53 2.39 -7.43
N ARG A 172 -16.71 2.90 -7.05
CA ARG A 172 -17.61 3.63 -7.95
C ARG A 172 -17.05 5.00 -8.34
N ASP A 173 -16.49 5.72 -7.37
CA ASP A 173 -15.89 7.03 -7.60
C ASP A 173 -14.69 6.92 -8.54
N LEU A 174 -13.84 5.90 -8.33
CA LEU A 174 -12.70 5.62 -9.21
C LEU A 174 -13.14 5.17 -10.61
N ALA A 175 -14.18 4.35 -10.73
CA ALA A 175 -14.75 3.99 -12.03
C ALA A 175 -15.25 5.24 -12.78
N GLY A 176 -16.00 6.11 -12.09
CA GLY A 176 -16.47 7.36 -12.68
C GLY A 176 -15.34 8.33 -13.07
N ALA A 177 -14.24 8.35 -12.31
CA ALA A 177 -13.06 9.14 -12.66
C ALA A 177 -12.36 8.63 -13.92
N LEU A 178 -12.28 7.31 -14.10
CA LEU A 178 -11.73 6.70 -15.30
C LEU A 178 -12.62 6.93 -16.52
N GLU A 179 -13.95 6.81 -16.37
CA GLU A 179 -14.92 7.14 -17.43
C GLU A 179 -14.81 8.60 -17.86
N ARG A 180 -14.69 9.55 -16.91
CA ARG A 180 -14.45 10.98 -17.21
C ARG A 180 -13.13 11.24 -17.93
N ALA A 181 -12.17 10.32 -17.82
CA ALA A 181 -10.89 10.38 -18.50
C ALA A 181 -10.88 9.61 -19.84
N ASP A 182 -12.05 9.21 -20.34
CA ASP A 182 -12.24 8.42 -21.57
C ASP A 182 -11.59 7.03 -21.52
N ILE A 183 -11.52 6.46 -20.31
CA ILE A 183 -11.03 5.09 -20.07
C ILE A 183 -12.22 4.23 -19.68
N GLY A 184 -12.81 3.57 -20.69
CA GLY A 184 -13.94 2.66 -20.50
C GLY A 184 -13.54 1.44 -19.66
N VAL A 185 -14.11 1.31 -18.47
CA VAL A 185 -13.84 0.21 -17.55
C VAL A 185 -15.10 -0.54 -17.16
N MET A 186 -14.97 -1.85 -16.99
CA MET A 186 -16.00 -2.72 -16.44
C MET A 186 -15.55 -3.27 -15.10
N ARG A 187 -16.46 -3.28 -14.12
CA ARG A 187 -16.22 -3.95 -12.83
C ARG A 187 -16.25 -5.46 -13.02
N ARG A 188 -15.16 -6.11 -12.60
CA ARG A 188 -15.00 -7.56 -12.50
C ARG A 188 -14.58 -7.92 -11.07
N ARG A 189 -14.76 -9.18 -10.71
CA ARG A 189 -14.18 -9.74 -9.50
C ARG A 189 -12.70 -10.06 -9.75
N ALA A 190 -11.83 -9.64 -8.85
CA ALA A 190 -10.42 -9.95 -8.95
C ALA A 190 -10.18 -11.47 -8.94
N HIS A 191 -9.12 -11.91 -9.60
CA HIS A 191 -8.77 -13.33 -9.62
C HIS A 191 -8.48 -13.82 -8.19
N TRP A 192 -8.98 -15.02 -7.86
CA TRP A 192 -8.92 -15.61 -6.51
C TRP A 192 -7.52 -15.64 -5.89
N ALA A 193 -6.47 -15.71 -6.71
CA ALA A 193 -5.08 -15.70 -6.28
C ALA A 193 -4.68 -14.43 -5.52
N TYR A 194 -5.34 -13.29 -5.81
CA TYR A 194 -5.15 -12.00 -5.16
C TYR A 194 -6.08 -11.80 -3.95
N GLU A 195 -7.22 -12.52 -3.89
CA GLU A 195 -8.12 -12.51 -2.72
C GLU A 195 -7.61 -13.36 -1.54
N LEU A 196 -6.84 -14.41 -1.84
CA LEU A 196 -6.40 -15.41 -0.86
C LEU A 196 -5.64 -14.81 0.34
N PRO A 197 -4.67 -13.90 0.16
CA PRO A 197 -3.96 -13.29 1.29
C PRO A 197 -4.89 -12.55 2.25
N GLY A 198 -5.81 -11.75 1.71
CA GLY A 198 -6.80 -11.01 2.51
C GLY A 198 -7.69 -11.94 3.31
N LYS A 199 -8.20 -13.02 2.68
CA LYS A 199 -9.05 -14.01 3.34
C LYS A 199 -8.33 -14.76 4.47
N VAL A 200 -7.07 -15.17 4.25
CA VAL A 200 -6.26 -15.82 5.28
C VAL A 200 -6.03 -14.87 6.47
N LEU A 201 -5.68 -13.61 6.20
CA LEU A 201 -5.51 -12.60 7.24
C LEU A 201 -6.82 -12.32 8.01
N ALA A 202 -7.97 -12.27 7.33
CA ALA A 202 -9.28 -12.03 7.94
C ALA A 202 -9.78 -13.18 8.83
N VAL A 203 -9.36 -14.43 8.55
CA VAL A 203 -9.68 -15.58 9.40
C VAL A 203 -8.88 -15.53 10.71
N LEU A 204 -7.68 -14.96 10.69
CA LEU A 204 -6.72 -15.08 11.78
C LEU A 204 -6.57 -13.81 12.62
N GLY A 205 -6.74 -12.64 12.01
CA GLY A 205 -6.74 -11.35 12.68
C GLY A 205 -8.01 -11.06 13.50
N GLY A 206 -8.98 -11.97 13.50
CA GLY A 206 -10.24 -11.82 14.22
C GLY A 206 -11.17 -10.77 13.59
N GLU A 207 -12.24 -10.40 14.30
CA GLU A 207 -13.28 -9.48 13.80
C GLU A 207 -12.73 -8.11 13.37
N THR A 208 -11.72 -7.58 14.08
CA THR A 208 -11.15 -6.26 13.79
C THR A 208 -10.44 -6.22 12.42
N VAL A 209 -9.70 -7.27 12.07
CA VAL A 209 -9.06 -7.37 10.75
C VAL A 209 -10.07 -7.78 9.69
N ARG A 210 -11.03 -8.65 10.01
CA ARG A 210 -12.12 -9.04 9.11
C ARG A 210 -12.98 -7.85 8.69
N ALA A 211 -13.19 -6.85 9.57
CA ALA A 211 -13.92 -5.63 9.25
C ALA A 211 -13.18 -4.68 8.29
N LEU A 212 -11.86 -4.83 8.17
CA LEU A 212 -11.01 -4.04 7.28
C LEU A 212 -10.72 -4.73 5.94
N VAL A 213 -10.96 -6.05 5.85
CA VAL A 213 -10.76 -6.83 4.64
C VAL A 213 -12.09 -6.99 3.90
N PRO A 214 -12.25 -6.45 2.68
CA PRO A 214 -13.46 -6.60 1.90
C PRO A 214 -13.66 -8.08 1.52
N ALA A 215 -14.93 -8.50 1.48
CA ALA A 215 -15.29 -9.88 1.17
C ALA A 215 -14.89 -10.28 -0.27
N GLU A 216 -14.87 -9.31 -1.19
CA GLU A 216 -14.52 -9.48 -2.59
C GLU A 216 -13.67 -8.29 -3.05
N LEU A 217 -12.56 -8.58 -3.74
CA LEU A 217 -11.73 -7.53 -4.33
C LEU A 217 -12.33 -7.13 -5.68
N ALA A 218 -12.55 -5.83 -5.86
CA ALA A 218 -13.01 -5.25 -7.10
C ALA A 218 -11.83 -4.98 -8.04
N GLU A 219 -12.03 -5.37 -9.29
CA GLU A 219 -11.12 -5.11 -10.40
C GLU A 219 -11.87 -4.26 -11.43
N LEU A 220 -11.29 -3.16 -11.90
CA LEU A 220 -11.81 -2.37 -13.02
C LEU A 220 -10.95 -2.67 -14.24
N VAL A 221 -11.58 -3.14 -15.31
CA VAL A 221 -10.88 -3.68 -16.48
C VAL A 221 -11.36 -2.93 -17.72
N GLY A 222 -10.41 -2.39 -18.47
CA GLY A 222 -10.63 -1.72 -19.75
C GLY A 222 -9.70 -2.27 -20.82
N ASP A 223 -9.78 -1.71 -22.03
CA ASP A 223 -8.87 -2.09 -23.10
C ASP A 223 -7.44 -1.64 -22.77
N GLY A 224 -6.52 -2.60 -22.65
CA GLY A 224 -5.12 -2.32 -22.30
C GLY A 224 -4.90 -1.76 -20.90
N PHE A 225 -5.86 -1.90 -19.99
CA PHE A 225 -5.82 -1.37 -18.62
C PHE A 225 -6.54 -2.27 -17.62
N GLU A 226 -5.94 -2.45 -16.44
CA GLU A 226 -6.48 -3.21 -15.33
C GLU A 226 -6.14 -2.48 -14.03
N MET A 227 -7.13 -2.29 -13.18
CA MET A 227 -6.98 -1.67 -11.87
C MET A 227 -7.57 -2.57 -10.80
N THR A 228 -6.77 -2.94 -9.80
CA THR A 228 -7.25 -3.73 -8.66
C THR A 228 -7.23 -2.86 -7.42
N LEU A 229 -8.39 -2.71 -6.78
CA LEU A 229 -8.53 -1.96 -5.54
C LEU A 229 -8.29 -2.88 -4.34
N HIS A 230 -7.16 -2.72 -3.67
CA HIS A 230 -6.93 -3.30 -2.34
C HIS A 230 -7.31 -2.29 -1.26
N PRO A 231 -7.56 -2.72 -0.01
CA PRO A 231 -7.91 -1.79 1.07
C PRO A 231 -6.85 -0.75 1.37
N MET A 232 -5.58 -1.12 1.16
CA MET A 232 -4.41 -0.32 1.52
C MET A 232 -3.54 0.07 0.31
N ASP A 233 -3.98 -0.26 -0.90
CA ASP A 233 -3.21 0.00 -2.13
C ASP A 233 -4.11 -0.05 -3.36
N LEU A 234 -3.78 0.74 -4.37
CA LEU A 234 -4.38 0.68 -5.68
C LEU A 234 -3.33 0.23 -6.69
N SER A 235 -3.50 -0.97 -7.24
CA SER A 235 -2.63 -1.49 -8.29
C SER A 235 -3.20 -1.16 -9.66
N LEU A 236 -2.37 -0.55 -10.51
CA LEU A 236 -2.71 -0.12 -11.86
C LEU A 236 -1.74 -0.78 -12.82
N VAL A 237 -2.26 -1.47 -13.83
CA VAL A 237 -1.45 -2.14 -14.84
C VAL A 237 -2.01 -1.83 -16.22
N GLY A 238 -1.17 -1.49 -17.18
CA GLY A 238 -1.65 -1.23 -18.53
C GLY A 238 -0.60 -0.64 -19.46
N HIS A 239 -1.03 -0.24 -20.65
CA HIS A 239 -0.15 0.48 -21.57
C HIS A 239 0.28 1.82 -20.99
N LYS A 240 1.56 2.16 -21.17
CA LYS A 240 2.21 3.36 -20.60
C LYS A 240 1.36 4.63 -20.69
N ARG A 241 0.79 4.92 -21.86
CA ARG A 241 -0.03 6.13 -22.08
C ARG A 241 -1.33 6.07 -21.27
N THR A 242 -2.11 5.00 -21.43
CA THR A 242 -3.36 4.78 -20.69
C THR A 242 -3.14 4.81 -19.18
N LEU A 243 -2.07 4.16 -18.70
CA LEU A 243 -1.68 4.13 -17.29
C LEU A 243 -1.37 5.53 -16.74
N ALA A 244 -0.66 6.36 -17.51
CA ALA A 244 -0.35 7.74 -17.10
C ALA A 244 -1.61 8.60 -16.97
N HIS A 245 -2.55 8.50 -17.93
CA HIS A 245 -3.83 9.21 -17.87
C HIS A 245 -4.71 8.70 -16.72
N ALA A 246 -4.81 7.38 -16.55
CA ALA A 246 -5.54 6.76 -15.45
C ALA A 246 -5.02 7.25 -14.10
N ARG A 247 -3.70 7.21 -13.88
CA ARG A 247 -3.08 7.68 -12.62
C ARG A 247 -3.40 9.15 -12.36
N ALA A 248 -3.34 10.01 -13.37
CA ALA A 248 -3.67 11.42 -13.23
C ALA A 248 -5.16 11.66 -12.91
N ALA A 249 -6.07 10.87 -13.50
CA ALA A 249 -7.49 10.94 -13.18
C ALA A 249 -7.78 10.48 -11.75
N ILE A 250 -7.19 9.35 -11.35
CA ILE A 250 -7.36 8.75 -10.04
C ILE A 250 -6.82 9.64 -8.93
N VAL A 251 -5.58 10.14 -9.04
CA VAL A 251 -4.98 10.97 -7.98
C VAL A 251 -5.75 12.26 -7.74
N ARG A 252 -6.38 12.83 -8.79
CA ARG A 252 -7.26 13.99 -8.66
C ARG A 252 -8.59 13.65 -7.97
N GLU A 253 -9.16 12.48 -8.28
CA GLU A 253 -10.41 12.05 -7.66
C GLU A 253 -10.21 11.64 -6.20
N LEU A 254 -9.13 10.91 -5.89
CA LEU A 254 -8.87 10.29 -4.59
C LEU A 254 -9.02 11.27 -3.42
N THR A 255 -8.60 12.52 -3.60
CA THR A 255 -8.71 13.63 -2.63
C THR A 255 -10.12 13.85 -2.10
N PHE A 256 -11.12 13.48 -2.89
CA PHE A 256 -12.53 13.70 -2.59
C PHE A 256 -13.31 12.39 -2.42
N THR A 257 -12.61 11.25 -2.37
CA THR A 257 -13.21 9.95 -2.11
C THR A 257 -13.15 9.59 -0.63
N GLU A 258 -13.84 8.51 -0.26
CA GLU A 258 -13.78 7.93 1.09
C GLU A 258 -12.53 7.04 1.28
N ALA A 259 -11.37 7.48 0.77
CA ALA A 259 -10.07 6.84 0.94
C ALA A 259 -9.02 7.88 1.36
N TYR A 260 -8.25 7.56 2.38
CA TYR A 260 -7.09 8.36 2.77
C TYR A 260 -5.93 8.12 1.80
N GLN A 261 -5.10 9.15 1.57
CA GLN A 261 -3.84 9.02 0.84
C GLN A 261 -2.62 8.93 1.78
N THR A 262 -2.83 9.16 3.08
CA THR A 262 -1.84 9.06 4.15
C THR A 262 -2.08 7.85 5.07
N TRP A 263 -1.07 7.50 5.87
CA TRP A 263 -1.05 6.25 6.63
C TRP A 263 -0.91 6.44 8.14
N SER A 264 -0.44 7.60 8.61
CA SER A 264 -0.49 7.97 10.03
C SER A 264 -1.86 8.54 10.40
N LYS A 265 -2.30 8.31 11.64
CA LYS A 265 -3.60 8.83 12.11
C LYS A 265 -3.61 10.34 12.20
N GLU A 266 -2.46 10.91 12.52
CA GLU A 266 -2.21 12.34 12.60
C GLU A 266 -2.40 12.98 11.22
N ALA A 267 -1.86 12.37 10.16
CA ALA A 267 -2.05 12.84 8.79
C ALA A 267 -3.49 12.61 8.29
N GLN A 268 -4.08 11.45 8.59
CA GLN A 268 -5.48 11.14 8.24
C GLN A 268 -6.46 12.12 8.89
N ALA A 269 -6.17 12.60 10.10
CA ALA A 269 -6.97 13.63 10.76
C ALA A 269 -6.93 14.96 9.99
N ILE A 270 -5.78 15.34 9.42
CA ILE A 270 -5.67 16.51 8.54
C ILE A 270 -6.48 16.29 7.25
N GLU A 271 -6.41 15.11 6.63
CA GLU A 271 -7.23 14.78 5.45
C GLU A 271 -8.73 14.92 5.73
N ASP A 272 -9.20 14.40 6.87
CA ASP A 272 -10.61 14.54 7.26
C ASP A 272 -11.02 16.01 7.46
N ARG A 273 -10.12 16.84 8.01
CA ARG A 273 -10.33 18.29 8.13
C ARG A 273 -10.35 18.98 6.76
N LEU A 274 -9.49 18.58 5.83
CA LEU A 274 -9.47 19.09 4.46
C LEU A 274 -10.78 18.80 3.72
N ILE A 275 -11.36 17.60 3.90
CA ILE A 275 -12.67 17.25 3.33
C ILE A 275 -13.78 18.12 3.93
N LYS A 276 -13.76 18.37 5.24
CA LYS A 276 -14.71 19.29 5.90
C LYS A 276 -14.56 20.72 5.39
N ALA A 277 -13.32 21.19 5.25
CA ALA A 277 -13.03 22.51 4.70
C ALA A 277 -13.51 22.66 3.25
N ALA A 278 -13.41 21.60 2.43
CA ALA A 278 -13.99 21.58 1.08
C ALA A 278 -15.52 21.77 1.05
N ARG A 279 -16.21 21.46 2.16
CA ARG A 279 -17.66 21.68 2.36
C ARG A 279 -17.97 23.00 3.07
N GLY A 280 -16.95 23.78 3.45
CA GLY A 280 -17.10 25.00 4.24
C GLY A 280 -17.32 24.76 5.74
N GLU A 281 -17.02 23.56 6.24
CA GLU A 281 -17.24 23.16 7.63
C GLU A 281 -15.99 23.32 8.53
N ASP A 282 -14.84 23.71 7.96
CA ASP A 282 -13.56 23.91 8.66
C ASP A 282 -12.73 25.00 7.94
N ASP A 283 -11.74 25.56 8.64
CA ASP A 283 -10.89 26.64 8.16
C ASP A 283 -9.61 26.13 7.48
N LEU A 284 -9.45 26.45 6.18
CA LEU A 284 -8.29 26.06 5.37
C LEU A 284 -6.99 26.74 5.81
N ASP A 285 -7.04 27.93 6.40
CA ASP A 285 -5.84 28.63 6.84
C ASP A 285 -5.34 28.07 8.17
N ALA A 286 -6.24 27.73 9.10
CA ALA A 286 -5.89 26.98 10.29
C ALA A 286 -5.24 25.62 9.98
N ILE A 287 -5.76 24.89 8.98
CA ILE A 287 -5.14 23.62 8.53
C ILE A 287 -3.75 23.86 7.95
N GLY A 288 -3.58 24.91 7.14
CA GLY A 288 -2.28 25.29 6.58
C GLY A 288 -1.24 25.62 7.64
N ASN A 289 -1.63 26.30 8.71
CA ASN A 289 -0.74 26.60 9.83
C ASN A 289 -0.32 25.34 10.59
N GLU A 290 -1.26 24.43 10.86
CA GLU A 290 -0.96 23.15 11.51
C GLU A 290 0.02 22.30 10.69
N LEU A 291 -0.09 22.32 9.37
CA LEU A 291 0.83 21.62 8.46
C LEU A 291 2.25 22.22 8.46
N ASN A 292 2.40 23.51 8.79
CA ASN A 292 3.71 24.16 8.92
C ASN A 292 4.38 23.93 10.28
N GLU A 293 3.58 23.72 11.34
CA GLU A 293 4.09 23.58 12.71
C GLU A 293 4.38 22.13 13.10
N ARG A 294 3.62 21.17 12.56
CA ARG A 294 3.79 19.76 12.91
C ARG A 294 4.82 19.06 12.04
N ASP A 295 5.64 18.24 12.69
CA ASP A 295 6.58 17.33 12.04
C ASP A 295 5.82 16.11 11.49
N PHE A 296 5.56 16.12 10.18
CA PHE A 296 5.11 14.95 9.43
C PHE A 296 6.29 14.29 8.70
N ASP A 297 6.15 13.00 8.37
CA ASP A 297 7.05 12.39 7.38
C ASP A 297 6.95 13.17 6.06
N PHE A 298 8.08 13.32 5.37
CA PHE A 298 8.17 14.17 4.18
C PHE A 298 7.13 13.80 3.13
N GLU A 299 6.89 12.50 2.92
CA GLU A 299 5.93 12.06 1.91
C GLU A 299 4.48 12.32 2.33
N GLU A 300 4.14 12.12 3.61
CA GLU A 300 2.81 12.50 4.11
C GLU A 300 2.60 14.00 4.02
N TRP A 301 3.64 14.80 4.33
CA TRP A 301 3.60 16.24 4.18
C TRP A 301 3.35 16.67 2.72
N GLU A 302 4.06 16.09 1.75
CA GLU A 302 3.84 16.38 0.32
C GLU A 302 2.42 16.03 -0.13
N ILE A 303 1.88 14.90 0.35
CA ILE A 303 0.50 14.50 0.09
C ILE A 303 -0.45 15.53 0.68
N LEU A 304 -0.38 15.81 1.99
CA LEU A 304 -1.26 16.76 2.67
C LEU A 304 -1.20 18.16 2.05
N TYR A 305 -0.01 18.63 1.69
CA TYR A 305 0.18 19.91 1.02
C TYR A 305 -0.49 19.93 -0.36
N ARG A 306 -0.34 18.86 -1.16
CA ARG A 306 -1.06 18.71 -2.44
C ARG A 306 -2.57 18.74 -2.24
N LEU A 307 -3.10 18.01 -1.26
CA LEU A 307 -4.54 17.99 -0.97
C LEU A 307 -5.05 19.37 -0.55
N LEU A 308 -4.31 20.09 0.30
CA LEU A 308 -4.62 21.46 0.68
C LEU A 308 -4.71 22.38 -0.54
N LEU A 309 -3.76 22.29 -1.47
CA LEU A 309 -3.79 23.07 -2.72
C LEU A 309 -4.99 22.72 -3.59
N GLN A 310 -5.30 21.42 -3.75
CA GLN A 310 -6.46 20.97 -4.52
C GLN A 310 -7.79 21.46 -3.93
N VAL A 311 -7.93 21.42 -2.60
CA VAL A 311 -9.12 21.94 -1.92
C VAL A 311 -9.20 23.46 -2.07
N ARG A 312 -8.09 24.19 -1.90
CA ARG A 312 -8.03 25.64 -2.12
C ARG A 312 -8.46 26.00 -3.55
N LEU A 313 -7.98 25.27 -4.55
CA LEU A 313 -8.38 25.48 -5.95
C LEU A 313 -9.87 25.25 -6.15
N ARG A 314 -10.42 24.15 -5.61
CA ARG A 314 -11.82 23.78 -5.79
C ARG A 314 -12.81 24.69 -5.05
N VAL A 315 -12.42 25.22 -3.90
CA VAL A 315 -13.21 26.20 -3.13
C VAL A 315 -13.08 27.61 -3.72
N SER A 316 -11.97 27.91 -4.42
CA SER A 316 -11.80 29.19 -5.09
C SER A 316 -12.77 29.37 -6.26
N ALA A 317 -13.36 30.57 -6.37
CA ALA A 317 -14.30 30.90 -7.46
C ALA A 317 -13.64 30.97 -8.86
N THR A 318 -12.31 30.86 -8.94
CA THR A 318 -11.50 31.11 -10.14
C THR A 318 -10.71 29.91 -10.64
N GLY A 319 -10.62 28.81 -9.89
CA GLY A 319 -9.76 27.67 -10.21
C GLY A 319 -10.52 26.40 -10.53
N THR A 320 -10.16 25.73 -11.62
CA THR A 320 -10.52 24.32 -11.85
C THR A 320 -9.24 23.49 -11.93
N ASP A 321 -9.20 22.32 -11.27
CA ASP A 321 -8.11 21.32 -11.41
C ASP A 321 -8.26 20.47 -12.71
N ALA A 322 -9.11 20.92 -13.62
CA ALA A 322 -9.16 20.42 -14.97
C ALA A 322 -7.99 21.06 -15.73
N LEU A 323 -7.09 20.21 -16.24
CA LEU A 323 -6.18 20.61 -17.31
C LEU A 323 -7.03 20.79 -18.58
N GLU A 324 -7.68 21.95 -18.71
CA GLU A 324 -8.37 22.34 -19.94
C GLU A 324 -7.33 22.27 -21.06
N THR A 325 -7.60 21.47 -22.09
CA THR A 325 -6.79 21.48 -23.32
C THR A 325 -6.84 22.89 -23.89
N VAL A 326 -5.72 23.40 -24.39
CA VAL A 326 -5.53 24.80 -24.84
C VAL A 326 -6.63 25.33 -25.79
N ASP A 327 -7.37 24.44 -26.46
CA ASP A 327 -8.54 24.79 -27.30
C ASP A 327 -9.79 25.23 -26.53
N GLU A 328 -9.90 24.96 -25.23
CA GLU A 328 -11.05 25.30 -24.39
C GLU A 328 -10.82 26.52 -23.48
N LEU A 329 -9.89 27.41 -23.83
CA LEU A 329 -9.79 28.72 -23.20
C LEU A 329 -11.14 29.45 -23.36
N LYS A 330 -11.97 29.39 -22.32
CA LYS A 330 -13.34 29.89 -22.32
C LYS A 330 -13.39 31.33 -22.86
N PRO A 331 -14.40 31.67 -23.69
CA PRO A 331 -14.54 32.99 -24.30
C PRO A 331 -14.50 34.13 -23.26
N ALA A 332 -14.87 33.85 -22.01
CA ALA A 332 -14.81 34.78 -20.89
C ALA A 332 -13.41 35.33 -20.58
N LEU A 333 -12.33 34.55 -20.76
CA LEU A 333 -10.96 35.02 -20.49
C LEU A 333 -10.46 35.90 -21.63
N ARG A 334 -10.82 35.54 -22.87
CA ARG A 334 -10.58 36.35 -24.07
C ARG A 334 -11.35 37.68 -24.00
N GLU A 335 -12.62 37.64 -23.62
CA GLU A 335 -13.47 38.82 -23.44
C GLU A 335 -12.98 39.72 -22.30
N ARG A 336 -12.50 39.15 -21.18
CA ARG A 336 -11.92 39.92 -20.07
C ARG A 336 -10.59 40.56 -20.45
N VAL A 337 -9.73 39.87 -21.20
CA VAL A 337 -8.49 40.46 -21.73
C VAL A 337 -8.82 41.56 -22.74
N VAL A 338 -9.79 41.35 -23.62
CA VAL A 338 -10.26 42.38 -24.58
C VAL A 338 -10.88 43.58 -23.85
N ALA A 339 -11.67 43.35 -22.80
CA ALA A 339 -12.25 44.41 -21.99
C ALA A 339 -11.17 45.20 -21.22
N ALA A 340 -10.19 44.51 -20.63
CA ALA A 340 -9.06 45.14 -19.94
C ALA A 340 -8.20 45.95 -20.91
N VAL A 341 -7.93 45.43 -22.11
CA VAL A 341 -7.22 46.14 -23.19
C VAL A 341 -8.03 47.35 -23.66
N ARG A 342 -9.36 47.27 -23.76
CA ARG A 342 -10.22 48.40 -24.16
C ARG A 342 -10.25 49.51 -23.11
N VAL A 343 -10.21 49.16 -21.82
CA VAL A 343 -10.11 50.11 -20.70
C VAL A 343 -8.74 50.77 -20.66
N LEU A 344 -7.66 50.00 -20.89
CA LEU A 344 -6.29 50.54 -20.94
C LEU A 344 -6.03 51.38 -22.20
N ALA A 345 -6.72 51.12 -23.30
CA ALA A 345 -6.62 51.88 -24.55
C ALA A 345 -7.43 53.19 -24.57
N GLY A 346 -8.10 53.56 -23.46
CA GLY A 346 -8.65 54.90 -23.29
C GLY A 346 -9.82 55.28 -24.20
N GLN A 347 -10.64 54.32 -24.66
CA GLN A 347 -11.90 54.68 -25.33
C GLN A 347 -12.99 54.97 -24.31
N SER A 348 -13.12 56.26 -23.97
CA SER A 348 -14.31 56.86 -23.37
C SER A 348 -15.51 56.62 -24.30
N ASN A 349 -16.53 55.91 -23.80
CA ASN A 349 -17.82 55.80 -24.49
C ASN A 349 -18.49 57.18 -24.49
N GLY A 350 -18.54 57.81 -25.66
CA GLY A 350 -19.46 58.91 -25.93
C GLY A 350 -20.90 58.39 -26.02
N HIS A 351 -21.81 59.20 -25.48
CA HIS A 351 -23.26 59.06 -25.33
C HIS A 351 -24.04 58.20 -26.34
#